data_AF-W8AYC6-F1
#
_entry.id   AF-W8AYC6-F1
#
_cell.length_a   1.000
_cell.length_b   1.000
_cell.length_c   1.000
_cell.angle_alpha   90.00
_cell.angle_beta   90.00
_cell.angle_gamma   90.00
#
_symmetry.space_group_name_H-M   'P 1'
#
loop_
_entity.id
_entity.type
_entity.pdbx_description
1 polymer ?
#
loop_
_entity_poly.entity_id
_entity_poly.type
_entity_poly.pdbx_seq_one_letter_code
_entity_poly.pdbx_strand_id
1 'polypeptide(L)'
;MKKSSTATTTMSLPTSPTISAHTITGSKISLSSTKTATSGRSSRSSMQSPQKKKKSDLELETILEKAKFYTSLCLGTTAILSVFAFLFLIPFVVDPAISTIIADYDPVPVTCVVIDHVYAEGIRNCSWSSCREGCTSSLTKCHQLYVNYTRIPYSEWEKNPQELDKVQWDVSYTKFLINSEGCGYPPTTNCSVFARQYGYSHIGEPFPCYYSRAYPEVVIGRYSWENNLYHLVLSLIIPNVLFAISIGVLSYWYCPCCDKACNKSSRVYAEKFPSKEEIVNCMNCKPEKTLSLSNF
;
A
#
# COMPACT_ATOMS: atom_id res chain seq x y z
N MET A 1 -22.65 34.15 55.70
CA MET A 1 -23.33 34.89 54.61
C MET A 1 -22.36 34.90 53.43
N LYS A 2 -22.57 34.37 52.23
CA LYS A 2 -23.75 34.08 51.39
C LYS A 2 -23.52 32.79 50.58
N LYS A 3 -24.62 32.11 50.28
CA LYS A 3 -24.77 30.90 49.44
C LYS A 3 -24.60 31.20 47.94
N SER A 4 -24.14 30.22 47.16
CA SER A 4 -24.63 29.89 45.80
C SER A 4 -23.89 28.61 45.35
N SER A 5 -24.48 27.43 45.15
CA SER A 5 -25.57 26.97 44.26
C SER A 5 -24.97 26.00 43.23
N THR A 6 -25.22 24.71 43.48
CA THR A 6 -24.90 23.55 42.65
C THR A 6 -25.77 23.56 41.39
N ALA A 7 -25.15 23.45 40.21
CA ALA A 7 -25.85 23.18 38.96
C ALA A 7 -25.14 22.06 38.21
N THR A 8 -25.81 20.92 38.14
CA THR A 8 -25.49 19.74 37.33
C THR A 8 -25.80 20.04 35.88
N THR A 9 -24.81 19.98 34.99
CA THR A 9 -25.02 20.04 33.53
C THR A 9 -24.22 18.93 32.86
N THR A 10 -24.91 17.84 32.56
CA THR A 10 -24.55 16.84 31.56
C THR A 10 -24.71 17.45 30.17
N MET A 11 -23.66 17.46 29.33
CA MET A 11 -23.79 17.62 27.89
C MET A 11 -22.86 16.68 27.13
N SER A 12 -23.39 16.24 26.01
CA SER A 12 -23.13 15.04 25.22
C SER A 12 -22.19 15.25 24.03
N LEU A 13 -21.62 14.13 23.60
CA LEU A 13 -20.83 13.88 22.38
C LEU A 13 -21.59 14.21 21.07
N PRO A 14 -20.93 14.64 19.98
CA PRO A 14 -21.51 14.60 18.64
C PRO A 14 -20.71 13.72 17.64
N THR A 15 -21.44 13.13 16.67
CA THR A 15 -21.09 12.39 15.41
C THR A 15 -21.69 10.98 15.40
N SER A 16 -22.48 10.47 14.44
CA SER A 16 -22.77 10.74 13.02
C SER A 16 -24.16 10.16 12.62
N PRO A 17 -24.73 10.46 11.42
CA PRO A 17 -26.01 9.88 10.99
C PRO A 17 -25.86 8.55 10.22
N THR A 18 -26.73 7.59 10.55
CA THR A 18 -26.96 6.31 9.88
C THR A 18 -28.21 6.42 8.98
N ILE A 19 -28.11 6.06 7.70
CA ILE A 19 -29.26 5.97 6.80
C ILE A 19 -29.76 4.52 6.78
N SER A 20 -30.97 4.34 7.27
CA SER A 20 -31.73 3.08 7.32
C SER A 20 -32.47 2.82 6.00
N ALA A 21 -32.46 1.56 5.55
CA ALA A 21 -33.31 1.08 4.47
C ALA A 21 -34.69 0.69 5.03
N HIS A 22 -35.76 1.25 4.45
CA HIS A 22 -37.13 0.92 4.78
C HIS A 22 -37.62 -0.30 3.97
N THR A 23 -38.00 -1.34 4.72
CA THR A 23 -38.80 -2.48 4.30
C THR A 23 -40.27 -2.07 4.11
N ILE A 24 -40.89 -2.48 2.99
CA ILE A 24 -42.35 -2.49 2.84
C ILE A 24 -42.80 -3.95 2.74
N THR A 25 -43.56 -4.36 3.75
CA THR A 25 -44.36 -5.60 3.82
C THR A 25 -45.73 -5.41 3.18
N GLY A 26 -46.23 -6.46 2.51
CA GLY A 26 -47.63 -6.62 2.13
C GLY A 26 -48.00 -8.10 2.02
N SER A 27 -48.56 -8.66 3.09
CA SER A 27 -49.02 -10.05 3.20
C SER A 27 -50.41 -10.25 2.57
N LYS A 28 -50.70 -11.45 2.00
CA LYS A 28 -51.70 -12.43 2.52
C LYS A 28 -52.24 -13.47 1.50
N ILE A 29 -52.33 -14.73 2.00
CA ILE A 29 -53.43 -15.73 1.88
C ILE A 29 -53.40 -16.82 0.76
N SER A 30 -53.13 -18.04 1.25
CA SER A 30 -53.84 -19.34 1.15
C SER A 30 -53.60 -20.43 0.07
N LEU A 31 -53.42 -21.64 0.65
CA LEU A 31 -54.04 -22.95 0.39
C LEU A 31 -53.60 -23.83 -0.81
N SER A 32 -52.87 -24.88 -0.44
CA SER A 32 -53.11 -26.32 -0.72
C SER A 32 -53.23 -26.83 -2.16
N SER A 33 -52.34 -27.75 -2.57
CA SER A 33 -52.62 -29.21 -2.56
C SER A 33 -51.65 -29.99 -3.46
N THR A 34 -51.10 -31.05 -2.89
CA THR A 34 -50.39 -32.14 -3.57
C THR A 34 -51.38 -32.99 -4.37
N LYS A 35 -51.07 -33.37 -5.62
CA LYS A 35 -51.25 -34.74 -6.19
C LYS A 35 -50.89 -34.85 -7.69
N THR A 36 -49.90 -35.71 -7.94
CA THR A 36 -49.81 -36.82 -8.93
C THR A 36 -50.25 -36.71 -10.41
N ALA A 37 -49.36 -37.30 -11.22
CA ALA A 37 -49.59 -38.20 -12.36
C ALA A 37 -49.69 -37.60 -13.79
N THR A 38 -48.59 -37.77 -14.51
CA THR A 38 -48.46 -38.37 -15.86
C THR A 38 -49.73 -38.95 -16.49
N SER A 39 -50.13 -38.41 -17.65
CA SER A 39 -50.06 -39.07 -18.97
C SER A 39 -50.83 -38.20 -19.99
N GLY A 40 -50.40 -38.18 -21.26
CA GLY A 40 -51.20 -37.53 -22.31
C GLY A 40 -50.37 -36.85 -23.38
N ARG A 41 -49.86 -37.65 -24.30
CA ARG A 41 -49.26 -37.28 -25.58
C ARG A 41 -50.24 -36.45 -26.42
N SER A 42 -49.83 -35.26 -26.87
CA SER A 42 -50.34 -34.72 -28.14
C SER A 42 -49.33 -33.78 -28.78
N SER A 43 -48.88 -34.20 -29.94
CA SER A 43 -47.96 -33.49 -30.83
C SER A 43 -48.56 -32.14 -31.23
N ARG A 44 -47.84 -31.05 -30.97
CA ARG A 44 -48.00 -29.82 -31.74
C ARG A 44 -46.63 -29.21 -32.02
N SER A 45 -46.24 -29.31 -33.28
CA SER A 45 -45.08 -28.68 -33.88
C SER A 45 -45.05 -27.18 -33.57
N SER A 46 -44.04 -26.73 -32.85
CA SER A 46 -43.64 -25.32 -32.77
C SER A 46 -42.32 -25.21 -33.52
N MET A 47 -42.43 -24.88 -34.80
CA MET A 47 -41.34 -24.51 -35.68
C MET A 47 -40.68 -23.25 -35.10
N GLN A 48 -39.53 -23.40 -34.44
CA GLN A 48 -38.78 -22.28 -33.91
C GLN A 48 -38.24 -21.47 -35.09
N SER A 49 -38.77 -20.26 -35.25
CA SER A 49 -38.37 -19.38 -36.35
C SER A 49 -36.85 -19.08 -36.28
N PRO A 50 -36.12 -19.14 -37.42
CA PRO A 50 -34.70 -18.77 -37.49
C PRO A 50 -34.41 -17.32 -37.08
N GLN A 51 -35.45 -16.48 -37.02
CA GLN A 51 -35.31 -15.04 -36.82
C GLN A 51 -35.16 -14.62 -35.35
N LYS A 52 -35.69 -15.38 -34.38
CA LYS A 52 -35.54 -15.02 -32.95
C LYS A 52 -34.11 -15.22 -32.45
N LYS A 53 -33.41 -16.22 -32.99
CA LYS A 53 -32.02 -16.55 -32.65
C LYS A 53 -31.04 -15.55 -33.28
N LYS A 54 -31.27 -15.17 -34.54
CA LYS A 54 -30.42 -14.21 -35.27
C LYS A 54 -30.48 -12.79 -34.68
N LYS A 55 -31.63 -12.40 -34.11
CA LYS A 55 -31.80 -11.09 -33.46
C LYS A 55 -31.09 -11.03 -32.10
N SER A 56 -31.09 -12.12 -31.31
CA SER A 56 -30.35 -12.18 -30.05
C SER A 56 -28.84 -12.20 -30.24
N ASP A 57 -28.35 -12.85 -31.30
CA ASP A 57 -26.90 -12.92 -31.59
C ASP A 57 -26.35 -11.54 -32.01
N LEU A 58 -27.07 -10.79 -32.84
CA LEU A 58 -26.73 -9.40 -33.23
C LEU A 58 -26.76 -8.42 -32.04
N GLU A 59 -27.69 -8.60 -31.12
CA GLU A 59 -27.82 -7.77 -29.92
C GLU A 59 -26.67 -8.04 -28.92
N LEU A 60 -26.25 -9.31 -28.79
CA LEU A 60 -25.08 -9.71 -27.99
C LEU A 60 -23.76 -9.19 -28.55
N GLU A 61 -23.55 -9.23 -29.87
CA GLU A 61 -22.36 -8.66 -30.51
C GLU A 61 -22.24 -7.15 -30.24
N THR A 62 -23.36 -6.42 -30.35
CA THR A 62 -23.39 -4.97 -30.09
C THR A 62 -23.10 -4.65 -28.62
N ILE A 63 -23.61 -5.45 -27.68
CA ILE A 63 -23.32 -5.29 -26.23
C ILE A 63 -21.85 -5.59 -25.95
N LEU A 64 -21.29 -6.62 -26.59
CA LEU A 64 -19.89 -7.02 -26.42
C LEU A 64 -18.92 -5.96 -26.96
N GLU A 65 -19.23 -5.33 -28.10
CA GLU A 65 -18.42 -4.23 -28.63
C GLU A 65 -18.42 -3.01 -27.71
N LYS A 66 -19.60 -2.63 -27.18
CA LYS A 66 -19.70 -1.56 -26.19
C LYS A 66 -18.95 -1.90 -24.91
N ALA A 67 -19.11 -3.12 -24.39
CA ALA A 67 -18.38 -3.58 -23.22
C ALA A 67 -16.87 -3.55 -23.44
N LYS A 68 -16.38 -4.05 -24.59
CA LYS A 68 -14.96 -4.02 -24.97
C LYS A 68 -14.42 -2.59 -25.01
N PHE A 69 -15.17 -1.65 -25.59
CA PHE A 69 -14.77 -0.25 -25.64
C PHE A 69 -14.66 0.39 -24.25
N TYR A 70 -15.70 0.27 -23.41
CA TYR A 70 -15.68 0.84 -22.06
C TYR A 70 -14.65 0.18 -21.15
N THR A 71 -14.49 -1.14 -21.23
CA THR A 71 -13.46 -1.85 -20.47
C THR A 71 -12.06 -1.44 -20.95
N SER A 72 -11.84 -1.30 -22.25
CA SER A 72 -10.56 -0.82 -22.78
C SER A 72 -10.22 0.58 -22.28
N LEU A 73 -11.21 1.48 -22.25
CA LEU A 73 -11.01 2.83 -21.74
C LEU A 73 -10.66 2.81 -20.24
N CYS A 74 -11.38 1.99 -19.45
CA CYS A 74 -11.13 1.83 -18.01
C CYS A 74 -9.77 1.22 -17.69
N LEU A 75 -9.35 0.19 -18.43
CA LEU A 75 -8.04 -0.44 -18.27
C LEU A 75 -6.91 0.51 -18.70
N GLY A 76 -7.12 1.29 -19.76
CA GLY A 76 -6.18 2.32 -20.21
C GLY A 76 -5.96 3.41 -19.17
N THR A 77 -7.04 3.98 -18.61
CA THR A 77 -6.93 4.99 -17.56
C THR A 77 -6.34 4.41 -16.26
N THR A 78 -6.71 3.19 -15.90
CA THR A 78 -6.14 2.47 -14.75
C THR A 78 -4.64 2.28 -14.91
N ALA A 79 -4.17 1.82 -16.08
CA ALA A 79 -2.74 1.65 -16.36
C ALA A 79 -1.97 2.97 -16.19
N ILE A 80 -2.50 4.07 -16.72
CA ILE A 80 -1.88 5.40 -16.58
C ILE A 80 -1.81 5.81 -15.10
N LEU A 81 -2.92 5.69 -14.36
CA LEU A 81 -2.97 6.02 -12.93
C LEU A 81 -2.04 5.15 -12.10
N SER A 82 -1.92 3.85 -12.42
CA SER A 82 -0.99 2.93 -11.74
C SER A 82 0.47 3.35 -11.94
N VAL A 83 0.86 3.79 -13.14
CA VAL A 83 2.23 4.28 -13.40
C VAL A 83 2.51 5.56 -12.60
N PHE A 84 1.59 6.54 -12.64
CA PHE A 84 1.76 7.76 -11.86
C PHE A 84 1.82 7.48 -10.36
N ALA A 85 0.92 6.64 -9.84
CA ALA A 85 0.93 6.24 -8.44
C ALA A 85 2.26 5.59 -8.07
N PHE A 86 2.79 4.68 -8.90
CA PHE A 86 4.07 4.05 -8.66
C PHE A 86 5.24 5.05 -8.61
N LEU A 87 5.29 6.00 -9.55
CA LEU A 87 6.34 7.03 -9.58
C LEU A 87 6.35 7.92 -8.32
N PHE A 88 5.18 8.21 -7.74
CA PHE A 88 5.11 8.95 -6.47
C PHE A 88 5.43 8.08 -5.25
N LEU A 89 5.08 6.79 -5.28
CA LEU A 89 5.36 5.88 -4.16
C LEU A 89 6.85 5.61 -3.97
N ILE A 90 7.66 5.70 -5.02
CA ILE A 90 9.12 5.48 -4.92
C ILE A 90 9.76 6.45 -3.91
N PRO A 91 9.74 7.79 -4.10
CA PRO A 91 10.41 8.70 -3.18
C PRO A 91 9.78 8.76 -1.79
N PHE A 92 8.48 8.42 -1.66
CA PHE A 92 7.79 8.51 -0.37
C PHE A 92 7.84 7.23 0.47
N VAL A 93 7.95 6.06 -0.15
CA VAL A 93 7.83 4.77 0.55
C VAL A 93 9.04 3.89 0.32
N VAL A 94 9.55 3.83 -0.92
CA VAL A 94 10.64 2.92 -1.27
C VAL A 94 11.97 3.44 -0.74
N ASP A 95 12.30 4.70 -1.04
CA ASP A 95 13.56 5.32 -0.59
C ASP A 95 13.76 5.25 0.94
N PRO A 96 12.81 5.69 1.79
CA PRO A 96 12.98 5.64 3.25
C PRO A 96 12.99 4.22 3.84
N ALA A 97 12.48 3.23 3.11
CA ALA A 97 12.53 1.85 3.58
C ALA A 97 13.83 1.15 3.17
N ILE A 98 14.35 1.45 1.98
CA ILE A 98 15.65 0.94 1.53
C ILE A 98 16.75 1.46 2.47
N SER A 99 16.75 2.76 2.81
CA SER A 99 17.69 3.35 3.78
C SER A 99 17.66 2.58 5.11
N THR A 100 16.46 2.29 5.62
CA THR A 100 16.25 1.58 6.87
C THR A 100 16.77 0.14 6.84
N ILE A 101 16.62 -0.57 5.71
CA ILE A 101 17.10 -1.95 5.55
C ILE A 101 18.63 -1.97 5.44
N ILE A 102 19.22 -1.04 4.69
CA ILE A 102 20.68 -0.95 4.52
C ILE A 102 21.36 -0.63 5.85
N ALA A 103 20.70 0.12 6.73
CA ALA A 103 21.21 0.42 8.05
C ALA A 103 21.34 -0.83 8.96
N ASP A 104 20.76 -1.98 8.64
CA ASP A 104 20.94 -3.24 9.39
C ASP A 104 20.87 -3.07 10.92
N TYR A 105 19.71 -2.62 11.40
CA TYR A 105 19.44 -2.52 12.84
C TYR A 105 19.26 -3.92 13.45
N ASP A 106 19.85 -4.13 14.62
CA ASP A 106 19.61 -5.34 15.41
C ASP A 106 18.16 -5.35 15.91
N PRO A 107 17.37 -6.43 15.72
CA PRO A 107 16.00 -6.50 16.22
C PRO A 107 15.90 -6.64 17.74
N VAL A 108 16.99 -6.96 18.43
CA VAL A 108 17.02 -7.05 19.90
C VAL A 108 17.41 -5.69 20.47
N PRO A 109 16.57 -5.05 21.32
CA PRO A 109 16.91 -3.77 21.90
C PRO A 109 18.03 -3.91 22.91
N VAL A 110 19.01 -3.03 22.80
CA VAL A 110 20.15 -2.89 23.69
C VAL A 110 19.94 -1.74 24.67
N THR A 111 20.86 -1.57 25.61
CA THR A 111 20.77 -0.54 26.65
C THR A 111 21.43 0.76 26.20
N CYS A 112 20.64 1.83 26.11
CA CYS A 112 21.12 3.20 25.89
C CYS A 112 20.91 4.07 27.13
N VAL A 113 21.75 5.09 27.29
CA VAL A 113 21.61 6.15 28.29
C VAL A 113 21.87 7.51 27.65
N VAL A 114 20.96 8.47 27.86
CA VAL A 114 21.16 9.85 27.42
C VAL A 114 22.23 10.51 28.28
N ILE A 115 23.25 11.05 27.63
CA ILE A 115 24.35 11.77 28.29
C ILE A 115 24.24 13.28 28.15
N ASP A 116 23.60 13.75 27.08
CA ASP A 116 23.49 15.17 26.80
C ASP A 116 22.23 15.45 25.98
N HIS A 117 21.61 16.60 26.26
CA HIS A 117 20.45 17.10 25.56
C HIS A 117 20.65 18.58 25.24
N VAL A 118 20.80 18.87 23.96
CA VAL A 118 20.91 20.23 23.44
C VAL A 118 19.59 20.62 22.78
N TYR A 119 19.00 21.72 23.22
CA TYR A 119 17.88 22.36 22.53
C TYR A 119 18.38 23.59 21.78
N ALA A 120 18.16 23.61 20.47
CA ALA A 120 18.56 24.71 19.61
C ALA A 120 17.37 25.19 18.76
N GLU A 121 17.38 26.50 18.49
CA GLU A 121 16.42 27.14 17.61
C GLU A 121 17.14 27.88 16.48
N GLY A 122 16.49 27.95 15.32
CA GLY A 122 16.97 28.58 14.11
C GLY A 122 17.66 27.61 13.13
N ILE A 123 17.51 27.92 11.84
CA ILE A 123 17.98 27.07 10.73
C ILE A 123 19.50 26.84 10.78
N ARG A 124 20.28 27.82 11.26
CA ARG A 124 21.75 27.74 11.31
C ARG A 124 22.28 26.86 12.46
N ASN A 125 21.52 26.75 13.54
CA ASN A 125 21.95 26.01 14.73
C ASN A 125 21.46 24.56 14.71
N CYS A 126 20.43 24.28 13.91
CA CYS A 126 19.83 22.96 13.76
C CYS A 126 20.42 22.20 12.56
N SER A 127 21.66 21.71 12.68
CA SER A 127 22.25 20.82 11.65
C SER A 127 21.55 19.45 11.58
N TRP A 128 21.06 18.96 12.72
CA TRP A 128 20.31 17.71 12.82
C TRP A 128 19.37 17.78 14.04
N SER A 129 18.42 16.85 14.12
CA SER A 129 17.50 16.70 15.25
C SER A 129 17.21 15.22 15.49
N SER A 130 17.11 14.82 16.76
CA SER A 130 16.66 13.50 17.19
C SER A 130 15.22 13.19 16.79
N CYS A 131 14.39 14.23 16.70
CA CYS A 131 13.00 14.13 16.28
C CYS A 131 12.59 15.36 15.49
N ARG A 132 11.85 15.15 14.40
CA ARG A 132 11.26 16.22 13.58
C ARG A 132 9.80 15.91 13.24
N GLU A 133 8.94 16.91 13.46
CA GLU A 133 7.54 16.86 13.01
C GLU A 133 7.46 17.26 11.53
N GLY A 134 7.26 16.25 10.68
CA GLY A 134 7.20 16.33 9.24
C GLY A 134 8.56 16.16 8.56
N CYS A 135 8.68 15.16 7.69
CA CYS A 135 9.94 14.89 6.97
C CYS A 135 10.25 15.91 5.87
N THR A 136 9.28 16.76 5.51
CA THR A 136 9.41 17.83 4.51
C THR A 136 9.46 19.25 5.11
N SER A 137 9.28 19.41 6.44
CA SER A 137 9.19 20.72 7.11
C SER A 137 10.55 21.34 7.47
N SER A 138 10.79 22.63 7.26
CA SER A 138 12.10 23.22 7.64
C SER A 138 12.39 23.08 9.13
N LEU A 139 13.62 22.68 9.48
CA LEU A 139 14.08 22.57 10.87
C LEU A 139 14.27 23.96 11.49
N THR A 140 13.36 24.37 12.37
CA THR A 140 13.45 25.64 13.11
C THR A 140 13.66 25.43 14.61
N LYS A 141 13.26 24.29 15.14
CA LYS A 141 13.46 23.86 16.53
C LYS A 141 13.96 22.42 16.50
N CYS A 142 15.06 22.14 17.19
CA CYS A 142 15.66 20.82 17.20
C CYS A 142 16.06 20.42 18.63
N HIS A 143 15.80 19.15 18.93
CA HIS A 143 16.32 18.50 20.13
C HIS A 143 17.41 17.55 19.67
N GLN A 144 18.61 17.71 20.20
CA GLN A 144 19.76 16.89 19.89
C GLN A 144 20.09 16.09 21.15
N LEU A 145 19.74 14.80 21.14
CA LEU A 145 20.02 13.88 22.23
C LEU A 145 21.22 13.03 21.85
N TYR A 146 22.26 13.09 22.68
CA TYR A 146 23.41 12.23 22.59
C TYR A 146 23.30 11.12 23.63
N VAL A 147 23.63 9.90 23.21
CA VAL A 147 23.53 8.72 24.06
C VAL A 147 24.83 7.94 24.05
N ASN A 148 25.06 7.19 25.12
CA ASN A 148 25.99 6.07 25.12
C ASN A 148 25.18 4.78 25.09
N TYR A 149 25.68 3.77 24.39
CA TYR A 149 25.04 2.46 24.39
C TYR A 149 26.03 1.34 24.63
N THR A 150 25.50 0.26 25.19
CA THR A 150 26.19 -1.03 25.26
C THR A 150 25.43 -2.01 24.39
N ARG A 151 26.08 -3.09 23.95
CA ARG A 151 25.44 -4.18 23.20
C ARG A 151 24.72 -5.17 24.13
N ILE A 152 24.68 -4.89 25.43
CA ILE A 152 23.96 -5.70 26.41
C ILE A 152 22.46 -5.50 26.19
N PRO A 153 21.68 -6.58 25.95
CA PRO A 153 20.24 -6.48 25.80
C PRO A 153 19.60 -5.79 27.00
N TYR A 154 18.63 -4.90 26.74
CA TYR A 154 17.97 -4.16 27.81
C TYR A 154 17.29 -5.08 28.85
N SER A 155 16.80 -6.23 28.41
CA SER A 155 16.20 -7.25 29.29
C SER A 155 17.18 -7.91 30.28
N GLU A 156 18.48 -7.88 29.98
CA GLU A 156 19.52 -8.33 30.92
C GLU A 156 19.88 -7.22 31.91
N TRP A 157 19.94 -5.98 31.42
CA TRP A 157 20.15 -4.80 32.26
C TRP A 157 19.08 -4.63 33.33
N GLU A 158 17.80 -4.85 32.99
CA GLU A 158 16.70 -4.81 33.97
C GLU A 158 16.85 -5.85 35.08
N LYS A 159 17.45 -7.01 34.79
CA LYS A 159 17.66 -8.08 35.79
C LYS A 159 18.84 -7.78 36.70
N ASN A 160 19.92 -7.23 36.13
CA ASN A 160 21.14 -6.91 36.86
C ASN A 160 21.58 -5.47 36.53
N PRO A 161 20.95 -4.45 37.14
CA PRO A 161 21.30 -3.06 36.88
C PRO A 161 22.75 -2.81 37.27
N GLN A 162 23.55 -2.33 36.32
CA GLN A 162 24.93 -1.93 36.57
C GLN A 162 25.00 -0.46 36.99
N GLU A 163 25.99 -0.14 37.81
CA GLU A 163 26.29 1.25 38.17
C GLU A 163 26.88 1.97 36.97
N LEU A 164 26.28 3.11 36.61
CA LEU A 164 26.56 3.83 35.36
C LEU A 164 28.04 4.22 35.20
N ASP A 165 28.72 4.52 36.31
CA ASP A 165 30.13 4.93 36.35
C ASP A 165 31.12 3.77 36.08
N LYS A 166 30.67 2.52 36.24
CA LYS A 166 31.49 1.30 36.03
C LYS A 166 31.23 0.63 34.68
N VAL A 167 30.22 1.09 33.95
CA VAL A 167 29.80 0.48 32.70
C VAL A 167 30.79 0.88 31.61
N GLN A 168 31.34 -0.14 30.95
CA GLN A 168 32.13 0.06 29.75
C GLN A 168 31.19 0.22 28.55
N TRP A 169 31.10 1.44 28.03
CA TRP A 169 30.30 1.76 26.85
C TRP A 169 30.96 1.23 25.58
N ASP A 170 30.20 0.56 24.73
CA ASP A 170 30.68 0.10 23.42
C ASP A 170 30.88 1.29 22.48
N VAL A 171 29.92 2.23 22.50
CA VAL A 171 30.00 3.48 21.76
C VAL A 171 29.43 4.60 22.62
N SER A 172 30.15 5.72 22.62
CA SER A 172 29.78 6.92 23.38
C SER A 172 29.50 8.08 22.45
N TYR A 173 28.69 9.03 22.93
CA TYR A 173 28.37 10.29 22.22
C TYR A 173 27.81 10.06 20.81
N THR A 174 26.85 9.13 20.69
CA THR A 174 26.19 8.81 19.42
C THR A 174 24.82 9.49 19.32
N LYS A 175 24.33 9.71 18.09
CA LYS A 175 23.05 10.39 17.86
C LYS A 175 21.89 9.46 18.16
N PHE A 176 20.96 9.92 19.00
CA PHE A 176 19.71 9.20 19.22
C PHE A 176 18.60 9.76 18.36
N LEU A 177 17.99 8.94 17.50
CA LEU A 177 16.86 9.33 16.65
C LEU A 177 15.58 8.61 17.07
N ILE A 178 14.43 9.23 16.83
CA ILE A 178 13.13 8.60 17.12
C ILE A 178 12.88 7.34 16.26
N ASN A 179 13.32 7.37 15.01
CA ASN A 179 13.27 6.31 14.00
C ASN A 179 14.47 6.46 13.04
N SER A 180 14.60 5.57 12.05
CA SER A 180 15.67 5.60 11.04
C SER A 180 15.76 6.93 10.27
N GLU A 181 14.62 7.58 10.01
CA GLU A 181 14.54 8.85 9.27
C GLU A 181 14.70 10.09 10.17
N GLY A 182 14.65 9.93 11.50
CA GLY A 182 14.64 11.03 12.48
C GLY A 182 13.39 11.93 12.43
N CYS A 183 12.35 11.56 11.68
CA CYS A 183 11.16 12.39 11.45
C CYS A 183 9.87 11.57 11.35
N GLY A 184 8.74 12.24 11.54
CA GLY A 184 7.42 11.66 11.32
C GLY A 184 6.29 12.66 11.50
N TYR A 185 5.05 12.23 11.28
CA TYR A 185 3.88 13.11 11.32
C TYR A 185 2.99 12.77 12.52
N PRO A 186 2.38 13.77 13.21
CA PRO A 186 1.38 13.51 14.25
C PRO A 186 0.18 12.71 13.69
N PRO A 187 -0.43 11.80 14.47
CA PRO A 187 -0.22 11.55 15.90
C PRO A 187 0.89 10.54 16.23
N THR A 188 1.51 9.89 15.24
CA THR A 188 2.49 8.82 15.51
C THR A 188 3.81 9.37 16.04
N THR A 189 4.15 10.61 15.69
CA THR A 189 5.36 11.32 16.10
C THR A 189 5.01 12.65 16.78
N ASN A 190 5.49 12.83 18.01
CA ASN A 190 5.38 14.08 18.76
C ASN A 190 6.74 14.37 19.41
N CYS A 191 7.42 15.41 18.95
CA CYS A 191 8.81 15.65 19.35
C CYS A 191 8.92 16.30 20.73
N SER A 192 7.90 17.05 21.15
CA SER A 192 7.86 17.61 22.50
C SER A 192 7.75 16.52 23.56
N VAL A 193 6.92 15.50 23.31
CA VAL A 193 6.77 14.34 24.20
C VAL A 193 8.04 13.49 24.18
N PHE A 194 8.59 13.22 22.99
CA PHE A 194 9.83 12.46 22.85
C PHE A 194 11.00 13.09 23.62
N ALA A 195 11.19 14.41 23.45
CA ALA A 195 12.26 15.12 24.14
C ALA A 195 12.07 15.14 25.66
N ARG A 196 10.83 15.19 26.16
CA ARG A 196 10.55 15.08 27.61
C ARG A 196 10.70 13.68 28.16
N GLN A 197 10.47 12.66 27.34
CA GLN A 197 10.58 11.26 27.77
C GLN A 197 12.03 10.83 27.97
N TYR A 198 12.93 11.25 27.09
CA TYR A 198 14.33 10.83 27.12
C TYR A 198 15.31 11.94 27.54
N GLY A 199 14.95 13.20 27.27
CA GLY A 199 15.77 14.37 27.64
C GLY A 199 15.31 15.05 28.93
N TYR A 200 15.80 16.27 29.14
CA TYR A 200 15.51 17.10 30.32
C TYR A 200 15.79 16.40 31.66
N SER A 201 14.74 15.93 32.35
CA SER A 201 14.84 15.33 33.69
C SER A 201 15.21 13.85 33.68
N HIS A 202 15.15 13.19 32.52
CA HIS A 202 15.41 11.74 32.35
C HIS A 202 16.82 11.44 31.82
N ILE A 203 17.70 12.44 31.80
CA ILE A 203 19.11 12.26 31.40
C ILE A 203 19.78 11.34 32.43
N GLY A 204 20.52 10.34 31.95
CA GLY A 204 21.16 9.33 32.78
C GLY A 204 20.31 8.08 33.07
N GLU A 205 19.03 8.06 32.68
CA GLU A 205 18.18 6.88 32.84
C GLU A 205 18.41 5.87 31.70
N PRO A 206 18.60 4.56 32.00
CA PRO A 206 18.75 3.53 30.99
C PRO A 206 17.42 3.19 30.33
N PHE A 207 17.43 3.03 29.01
CA PHE A 207 16.24 2.71 28.20
C PHE A 207 16.59 1.80 27.02
N PRO A 208 15.60 1.07 26.45
CA PRO A 208 15.81 0.22 25.30
C PRO A 208 15.97 1.03 24.01
N CYS A 209 17.00 0.70 23.23
CA CYS A 209 17.26 1.31 21.93
C CYS A 209 17.77 0.27 20.93
N TYR A 210 17.73 0.58 19.64
CA TYR A 210 18.24 -0.30 18.59
C TYR A 210 19.46 0.36 17.94
N TYR A 211 20.56 -0.39 17.86
CA TYR A 211 21.78 0.07 17.21
C TYR A 211 21.87 -0.48 15.79
N SER A 212 22.50 0.29 14.91
CA SER A 212 22.79 -0.11 13.55
C SER A 212 24.14 -0.83 13.50
N ARG A 213 24.20 -1.97 12.79
CA ARG A 213 25.46 -2.66 12.50
C ARG A 213 26.28 -1.97 11.42
N ALA A 214 25.61 -1.26 10.51
CA ALA A 214 26.26 -0.52 9.43
C ALA A 214 26.75 0.88 9.86
N TYR A 215 26.02 1.54 10.75
CA TYR A 215 26.22 2.93 11.17
C TYR A 215 26.28 3.03 12.71
N PRO A 216 27.44 2.80 13.35
CA PRO A 216 27.55 2.82 14.82
C PRO A 216 27.32 4.22 15.43
N GLU A 217 27.37 5.29 14.63
CA GLU A 217 27.16 6.69 15.00
C GLU A 217 25.68 7.12 15.12
N VAL A 218 24.75 6.16 14.99
CA VAL A 218 23.32 6.41 15.19
C VAL A 218 22.64 5.24 15.90
N VAL A 219 21.71 5.57 16.80
CA VAL A 219 20.81 4.61 17.44
C VAL A 219 19.38 5.14 17.39
N ILE A 220 18.41 4.22 17.34
CA ILE A 220 17.00 4.56 17.16
C ILE A 220 16.14 4.09 18.33
N GLY A 221 15.11 4.86 18.69
CA GLY A 221 14.20 4.54 19.79
C GLY A 221 13.05 3.61 19.39
N ARG A 222 12.62 3.65 18.13
CA ARG A 222 11.56 2.77 17.60
C ARG A 222 12.03 2.05 16.35
N TYR A 223 12.00 0.74 16.40
CA TYR A 223 12.23 -0.14 15.27
C TYR A 223 10.97 -0.97 15.02
N SER A 224 10.47 -0.97 13.78
CA SER A 224 9.34 -1.81 13.37
C SER A 224 9.55 -2.27 11.93
N TRP A 225 10.24 -3.40 11.74
CA TRP A 225 10.59 -3.87 10.41
C TRP A 225 9.42 -4.54 9.69
N GLU A 226 8.64 -5.36 10.38
CA GLU A 226 7.62 -6.23 9.80
C GLU A 226 6.45 -5.44 9.21
N ASN A 227 5.92 -4.49 9.98
CA ASN A 227 4.82 -3.64 9.54
C ASN A 227 5.22 -2.72 8.40
N ASN A 228 6.41 -2.09 8.49
CA ASN A 228 6.89 -1.18 7.45
C ASN A 228 7.19 -1.91 6.15
N LEU A 229 7.79 -3.11 6.23
CA LEU A 229 8.05 -3.96 5.08
C LEU A 229 6.75 -4.40 4.40
N TYR A 230 5.74 -4.83 5.17
CA TYR A 230 4.46 -5.23 4.61
C TYR A 230 3.80 -4.10 3.80
N HIS A 231 3.73 -2.89 4.36
CA HIS A 231 3.15 -1.73 3.69
C HIS A 231 3.95 -1.33 2.45
N LEU A 232 5.29 -1.39 2.51
CA LEU A 232 6.14 -1.17 1.34
C LEU A 232 5.85 -2.18 0.24
N VAL A 233 5.93 -3.47 0.56
CA VAL A 233 5.78 -4.54 -0.43
C VAL A 233 4.41 -4.47 -1.09
N LEU A 234 3.37 -4.23 -0.29
CA LEU A 234 2.01 -4.07 -0.80
C LEU A 234 1.88 -2.85 -1.72
N SER A 235 2.48 -1.70 -1.35
CA SER A 235 2.46 -0.48 -2.15
C SER A 235 3.25 -0.60 -3.46
N LEU A 236 4.26 -1.47 -3.51
CA LEU A 236 5.02 -1.77 -4.72
C LEU A 236 4.29 -2.77 -5.62
N ILE A 237 3.77 -3.87 -5.05
CA ILE A 237 3.17 -4.96 -5.82
C ILE A 237 1.83 -4.53 -6.44
N ILE A 238 0.96 -3.84 -5.71
CA ILE A 238 -0.39 -3.53 -6.19
C ILE A 238 -0.38 -2.72 -7.50
N PRO A 239 0.32 -1.57 -7.60
CA PRO A 239 0.33 -0.78 -8.83
C PRO A 239 0.97 -1.54 -10.00
N ASN A 240 2.03 -2.32 -9.74
CA ASN A 240 2.72 -3.09 -10.77
C ASN A 240 1.86 -4.22 -11.33
N VAL A 241 1.15 -4.95 -10.47
CA VAL A 241 0.23 -6.02 -10.89
C VAL A 241 -0.98 -5.44 -11.63
N LEU A 242 -1.57 -4.35 -11.15
CA LEU A 242 -2.67 -3.68 -11.84
C LEU A 242 -2.26 -3.18 -13.22
N PHE A 243 -1.06 -2.60 -13.34
CA PHE A 243 -0.50 -2.17 -14.60
C PHE A 243 -0.28 -3.35 -15.56
N ALA A 244 0.37 -4.42 -15.10
CA ALA A 244 0.65 -5.61 -15.91
C ALA A 244 -0.63 -6.28 -16.42
N ILE A 245 -1.65 -6.43 -15.57
CA ILE A 245 -2.95 -6.98 -15.96
C ILE A 245 -3.64 -6.08 -16.98
N SER A 246 -3.66 -4.77 -16.74
CA SER A 246 -4.30 -3.80 -17.64
C SER A 246 -3.69 -3.82 -19.03
N ILE A 247 -2.37 -3.74 -19.12
CA ILE A 247 -1.64 -3.81 -20.39
C ILE A 247 -1.74 -5.19 -21.04
N GLY A 248 -1.71 -6.27 -20.25
CA GLY A 248 -1.85 -7.64 -20.75
C GLY A 248 -3.19 -7.86 -21.46
N VAL A 249 -4.30 -7.42 -20.86
CA VAL A 249 -5.64 -7.54 -21.46
C VAL A 249 -5.79 -6.67 -22.71
N LEU A 250 -5.30 -5.42 -22.66
CA LEU A 250 -5.32 -4.53 -23.83
C LEU A 250 -4.50 -5.09 -24.99
N SER A 251 -3.30 -5.59 -24.70
CA SER A 251 -2.44 -6.22 -25.69
C SER A 251 -3.12 -7.45 -26.29
N TYR A 252 -3.77 -8.29 -25.48
CA TYR A 252 -4.52 -9.44 -25.98
C TYR A 252 -5.67 -9.03 -26.92
N TRP A 253 -6.43 -7.98 -26.59
CA TRP A 253 -7.59 -7.54 -27.36
C TRP A 253 -7.30 -6.75 -28.63
N TYR A 254 -6.17 -6.05 -28.68
CA TYR A 254 -5.83 -5.12 -29.75
C TYR A 254 -4.56 -5.54 -30.52
N CYS A 255 -3.87 -6.61 -30.14
CA CYS A 255 -2.72 -7.12 -30.91
C CYS A 255 -3.20 -7.98 -32.10
N PRO A 256 -3.05 -7.50 -33.36
CA PRO A 256 -3.42 -8.27 -34.55
C PRO A 256 -2.51 -9.48 -34.79
N CYS A 257 -1.31 -9.49 -34.19
CA CYS A 257 -0.35 -10.60 -34.28
C CYS A 257 -0.74 -11.75 -33.29
N CYS A 258 -1.37 -11.45 -32.14
CA CYS A 258 -1.85 -12.47 -31.18
C CYS A 258 -3.12 -13.19 -31.63
N ASP A 259 -4.05 -12.47 -32.27
CA ASP A 259 -5.32 -13.04 -32.72
C ASP A 259 -5.11 -14.05 -33.87
N LYS A 260 -4.13 -13.80 -34.75
CA LYS A 260 -3.74 -14.70 -35.85
C LYS A 260 -2.93 -15.91 -35.40
N ALA A 261 -2.11 -15.77 -34.35
CA ALA A 261 -1.36 -16.89 -33.77
C ALA A 261 -2.27 -17.82 -32.94
N CYS A 262 -3.22 -17.27 -32.17
CA CYS A 262 -4.16 -18.06 -31.36
C CYS A 262 -5.32 -18.67 -32.18
N ASN A 263 -5.90 -17.97 -33.16
CA ASN A 263 -6.98 -18.55 -33.98
C ASN A 263 -6.53 -19.66 -34.92
N LYS A 264 -5.23 -19.78 -35.22
CA LYS A 264 -4.70 -20.94 -35.95
C LYS A 264 -4.68 -22.22 -35.10
N SER A 265 -4.62 -22.11 -33.77
CA SER A 265 -4.49 -23.27 -32.87
C SER A 265 -5.81 -23.98 -32.54
N SER A 266 -6.97 -23.32 -32.65
CA SER A 266 -8.26 -23.91 -32.24
C SER A 266 -9.07 -24.57 -33.37
N ARG A 267 -8.55 -24.64 -34.61
CA ARG A 267 -9.26 -25.29 -35.72
C ARG A 267 -8.51 -26.39 -36.46
N VAL A 268 -7.27 -26.72 -36.08
CA VAL A 268 -6.53 -27.80 -36.75
C VAL A 268 -6.13 -28.84 -35.72
N TYR A 269 -7.01 -29.81 -35.53
CA TYR A 269 -6.60 -31.14 -35.09
C TYR A 269 -5.49 -31.64 -36.03
N ALA A 270 -4.43 -32.17 -35.42
CA ALA A 270 -3.40 -33.02 -36.00
C ALA A 270 -2.41 -32.39 -37.01
N GLU A 271 -1.13 -32.48 -36.61
CA GLU A 271 0.07 -32.54 -37.46
C GLU A 271 0.46 -31.32 -38.31
N LYS A 272 1.07 -30.30 -37.66
CA LYS A 272 2.34 -29.76 -38.17
C LYS A 272 3.03 -28.91 -37.10
N PHE A 273 4.25 -29.28 -36.75
CA PHE A 273 5.15 -28.41 -36.01
C PHE A 273 5.40 -27.15 -36.86
N PRO A 274 5.14 -25.94 -36.35
CA PRO A 274 5.42 -24.72 -37.10
C PRO A 274 6.93 -24.58 -37.30
N SER A 275 7.32 -24.17 -38.51
CA SER A 275 8.74 -24.01 -38.87
C SER A 275 9.34 -22.77 -38.20
N LYS A 276 10.67 -22.77 -37.98
CA LYS A 276 11.40 -21.66 -37.34
C LYS A 276 11.14 -20.29 -37.99
N GLU A 277 10.80 -20.27 -39.28
CA GLU A 277 10.55 -19.05 -40.06
C GLU A 277 9.19 -18.40 -39.70
N GLU A 278 8.17 -19.19 -39.38
CA GLU A 278 6.87 -18.66 -38.94
C GLU A 278 6.95 -18.03 -37.55
N ILE A 279 7.80 -18.56 -36.67
CA ILE A 279 8.05 -18.02 -35.33
C ILE A 279 8.79 -16.67 -35.42
N VAL A 280 9.78 -16.54 -36.32
CA VAL A 280 10.55 -15.30 -36.52
C VAL A 280 9.68 -14.19 -37.14
N ASN A 281 8.78 -14.53 -38.06
CA ASN A 281 7.85 -13.56 -38.65
C ASN A 281 6.77 -13.07 -37.68
N CYS A 282 6.38 -13.88 -36.69
CA CYS A 282 5.51 -13.42 -35.60
C CYS A 282 6.20 -12.43 -34.65
N MET A 283 7.52 -12.49 -34.49
CA MET A 283 8.28 -11.56 -33.64
C MET A 283 8.60 -10.22 -34.34
N ASN A 284 8.59 -10.18 -35.67
CA ASN A 284 8.90 -8.98 -36.47
C ASN A 284 7.63 -8.33 -37.05
N CYS A 285 6.73 -7.80 -36.20
CA CYS A 285 5.66 -6.90 -36.67
C CYS A 285 6.26 -5.49 -36.94
N LYS A 286 6.74 -5.24 -38.17
CA LYS A 286 7.14 -3.89 -38.66
C LYS A 286 5.88 -3.14 -39.15
N PRO A 287 5.57 -1.93 -38.66
CA PRO A 287 4.42 -1.17 -39.14
C PRO A 287 4.81 -0.44 -40.43
N GLU A 288 4.67 -1.10 -41.58
CA GLU A 288 4.81 -0.38 -42.85
C GLU A 288 3.96 -1.05 -43.93
N LYS A 289 2.86 -0.39 -44.33
CA LYS A 289 2.84 0.32 -45.62
C LYS A 289 1.48 0.91 -46.04
N THR A 290 1.59 2.16 -46.53
CA THR A 290 0.87 2.80 -47.64
C THR A 290 -0.63 3.10 -47.53
N LEU A 291 -0.93 4.38 -47.29
CA LEU A 291 -1.97 5.11 -48.01
C LEU A 291 -1.30 5.88 -49.15
N SER A 292 -1.36 5.31 -50.36
CA SER A 292 -1.09 6.02 -51.61
C SER A 292 -2.43 6.47 -52.20
N LEU A 293 -2.65 7.78 -52.30
CA LEU A 293 -3.40 8.52 -53.35
C LEU A 293 -4.02 9.80 -52.77
N SER A 294 -3.43 10.94 -53.10
CA SER A 294 -4.20 12.13 -53.45
C SER A 294 -3.39 12.98 -54.42
N ASN A 295 -3.92 13.11 -55.64
CA ASN A 295 -3.57 14.13 -56.61
C ASN A 295 -3.61 15.52 -55.95
N PHE A 296 -2.52 16.28 -56.08
CA PHE A 296 -2.45 17.64 -56.65
C PHE A 296 -0.99 18.06 -56.72
#